data_AF-A0A9E4N732-F1
#
_entry.id   AF-A0A9E4N732-F1
#
_cell.length_a   1.000
_cell.length_b   1.000
_cell.length_c   1.000
_cell.angle_alpha   90.00
_cell.angle_beta   90.00
_cell.angle_gamma   90.00
#
_symmetry.space_group_name_H-M   'P 1'
#
loop_
_entity.id
_entity.type
_entity.pdbx_description
1 polymer ?
#
loop_
_entity_poly.entity_id
_entity_poly.type
_entity_poly.pdbx_seq_one_letter_code
_entity_poly.pdbx_strand_id
1 'polypeptide(L)'
;DTLAAEGVPFQVIPGITAAAGCATYSGIPLTHRDYAQSVTFVTGHLKDGSMNLNWDMLAQPNQTVVFYMGLVGLPVICRELLAHGVTGDMPIALIQQGTTHMQRVFTGTLDNILETVERERPKPPTLIIVGHVVELQEKLAWFEAPPHSEQGATSPVDF
;
A
#
# COMPACT_ATOMS: atom_id res chain seq x y z
N ASP A 1 -13.80 18.18 -12.86
CA ASP A 1 -14.54 19.45 -12.84
C ASP A 1 -14.40 20.20 -14.17
N THR A 2 -13.19 20.29 -14.75
CA THR A 2 -12.93 21.00 -16.02
C THR A 2 -13.87 20.60 -17.16
N LEU A 3 -14.00 19.30 -17.48
CA LEU A 3 -14.89 18.84 -18.57
C LEU A 3 -16.36 19.24 -18.35
N ALA A 4 -16.83 19.16 -17.10
CA ALA A 4 -18.20 19.55 -16.74
C ALA A 4 -18.40 21.07 -16.85
N ALA A 5 -17.40 21.86 -16.42
CA ALA A 5 -17.42 23.32 -16.53
C ALA A 5 -17.46 23.78 -18.00
N GLU A 6 -16.80 23.05 -18.90
CA GLU A 6 -16.77 23.32 -20.34
C GLU A 6 -17.94 22.66 -21.11
N GLY A 7 -18.87 21.99 -20.44
CA GLY A 7 -20.02 21.33 -21.08
C GLY A 7 -19.65 20.16 -21.99
N VAL A 8 -18.47 19.56 -21.82
CA VAL A 8 -18.00 18.41 -22.62
C VAL A 8 -18.57 17.12 -22.04
N PRO A 9 -19.34 16.32 -22.81
CA PRO A 9 -19.86 15.04 -22.34
C PRO A 9 -18.73 14.03 -22.05
N PHE A 10 -18.87 13.28 -20.97
CA PHE A 10 -17.92 12.23 -20.60
C PHE A 10 -18.60 11.04 -19.94
N GLN A 11 -17.88 9.92 -19.86
CA GLN A 11 -18.27 8.71 -19.15
C GLN A 11 -17.13 8.26 -18.23
N VAL A 12 -17.47 7.57 -17.15
CA VAL A 12 -16.50 7.01 -16.20
C VAL A 12 -16.61 5.49 -16.24
N ILE A 13 -15.50 4.82 -16.57
CA ILE A 13 -15.38 3.36 -16.53
C ILE A 13 -14.49 3.02 -15.34
N PRO A 14 -15.00 2.34 -14.29
CA PRO A 14 -14.21 2.02 -13.12
C PRO A 14 -13.12 0.98 -13.45
N GLY A 15 -11.96 1.13 -12.82
CA GLY A 15 -10.87 0.16 -12.85
C GLY A 15 -10.63 -0.48 -11.49
N ILE A 16 -9.75 -1.48 -11.46
CA ILE A 16 -9.26 -2.06 -10.20
C ILE A 16 -8.22 -1.11 -9.61
N THR A 17 -8.49 -0.59 -8.41
CA THR A 17 -7.51 0.24 -7.70
C THR A 17 -6.34 -0.59 -7.18
N ALA A 18 -5.16 0.01 -7.05
CA ALA A 18 -3.95 -0.68 -6.62
C ALA A 18 -4.13 -1.37 -5.26
N ALA A 19 -4.89 -0.80 -4.32
CA ALA A 19 -5.14 -1.48 -3.05
C ALA A 19 -5.84 -2.83 -3.21
N ALA A 20 -6.90 -2.90 -4.01
CA ALA A 20 -7.63 -4.15 -4.23
C ALA A 20 -6.75 -5.17 -4.98
N GLY A 21 -6.03 -4.74 -6.02
CA GLY A 21 -5.13 -5.58 -6.78
C GLY A 21 -3.96 -6.11 -5.93
N CYS A 22 -3.21 -5.21 -5.29
CA CYS A 22 -2.05 -5.57 -4.45
C CYS A 22 -2.46 -6.48 -3.30
N ALA A 23 -3.54 -6.15 -2.58
CA ALA A 23 -4.06 -6.98 -1.48
C ALA A 23 -4.33 -8.42 -1.94
N THR A 24 -5.09 -8.58 -3.03
CA THR A 24 -5.47 -9.88 -3.57
C THR A 24 -4.25 -10.68 -4.03
N TYR A 25 -3.33 -10.05 -4.76
CA TYR A 25 -2.18 -10.72 -5.37
C TYR A 25 -0.98 -10.86 -4.42
N SER A 26 -1.00 -10.22 -3.25
CA SER A 26 0.01 -10.44 -2.20
C SER A 26 -0.45 -11.43 -1.13
N GLY A 27 -1.72 -11.83 -1.12
CA GLY A 27 -2.29 -12.67 -0.06
C GLY A 27 -2.63 -11.87 1.21
N ILE A 28 -2.79 -10.55 1.12
CA ILE A 28 -3.10 -9.69 2.26
C ILE A 28 -4.52 -9.16 2.08
N PRO A 29 -5.55 -9.76 2.69
CA PRO A 29 -6.91 -9.27 2.54
C PRO A 29 -7.04 -7.90 3.21
N LEU A 30 -7.80 -6.97 2.61
CA LEU A 30 -7.99 -5.64 3.20
C LEU A 30 -8.85 -5.66 4.47
N THR A 31 -9.66 -6.70 4.65
CA THR A 31 -10.46 -6.90 5.87
C THR A 31 -10.37 -8.36 6.29
N HIS A 32 -10.49 -8.58 7.59
CA HIS A 32 -10.69 -9.91 8.15
C HIS A 32 -11.47 -9.75 9.45
N ARG A 33 -12.43 -10.64 9.71
CA ARG A 33 -13.38 -10.50 10.83
C ARG A 33 -12.69 -10.24 12.17
N ASP A 34 -11.57 -10.93 12.38
CA ASP A 34 -10.81 -10.90 13.63
C ASP A 34 -9.75 -9.78 13.67
N TYR A 35 -9.46 -9.11 12.55
CA TYR A 35 -8.34 -8.16 12.44
C TYR A 35 -8.75 -6.73 12.09
N ALA A 36 -9.71 -6.55 11.17
CA ALA A 36 -10.06 -5.22 10.68
C ALA A 36 -11.53 -5.14 10.27
N GLN A 37 -12.29 -4.23 10.90
CA GLN A 37 -13.67 -3.90 10.51
C GLN A 37 -13.75 -2.67 9.60
N SER A 38 -12.63 -1.98 9.38
CA SER A 38 -12.52 -0.85 8.47
C SER A 38 -11.24 -0.88 7.65
N VAL A 39 -11.29 -0.21 6.50
CA VAL A 39 -10.14 0.02 5.62
C VAL A 39 -10.07 1.50 5.30
N THR A 40 -8.91 2.10 5.55
CA THR A 40 -8.67 3.51 5.25
C THR A 40 -7.63 3.64 4.15
N PHE A 41 -8.00 4.25 3.01
CA PHE A 41 -7.06 4.61 1.95
C PHE A 41 -6.56 6.04 2.16
N VAL A 42 -5.24 6.22 2.22
CA VAL A 42 -4.61 7.53 2.36
C VAL A 42 -3.48 7.71 1.37
N THR A 43 -3.10 8.96 1.13
CA THR A 43 -1.93 9.32 0.33
C THR A 43 -0.81 9.77 1.26
N GLY A 44 0.32 9.06 1.26
CA GLY A 44 1.48 9.36 2.09
C GLY A 44 2.30 10.57 1.61
N HIS A 45 1.92 11.23 0.51
CA HIS A 45 2.59 12.44 0.06
C HIS A 45 1.60 13.38 -0.62
N LEU A 46 1.33 14.53 -0.02
CA LEU A 46 0.54 15.57 -0.67
C LEU A 46 1.37 16.23 -1.80
N LYS A 47 0.69 16.82 -2.78
CA LYS A 47 1.34 17.49 -3.92
C LYS A 47 2.29 18.63 -3.50
N ASP A 48 2.17 19.13 -2.28
CA ASP A 48 3.00 20.20 -1.70
C ASP A 48 4.19 19.68 -0.88
N GLY A 49 4.39 18.36 -0.83
CA GLY A 49 5.47 17.74 -0.06
C GLY A 49 5.20 17.54 1.43
N SER A 50 4.05 18.01 1.93
CA SER A 50 3.66 17.84 3.32
C SER A 50 2.97 16.50 3.57
N MET A 51 3.07 15.98 4.79
CA MET A 51 2.37 14.78 5.24
C MET A 51 1.48 15.13 6.43
N ASN A 52 0.45 15.94 6.16
CA ASN A 52 -0.52 16.39 7.15
C ASN A 52 -1.75 15.45 7.14
N LEU A 53 -1.57 14.26 7.72
CA LEU A 53 -2.64 13.27 7.84
C LEU A 53 -3.29 13.35 9.23
N ASN A 54 -4.53 12.89 9.33
CA ASN A 54 -5.19 12.71 10.62
C ASN A 54 -4.62 11.44 11.29
N TRP A 55 -3.48 11.57 11.95
CA TRP A 55 -2.75 10.45 12.54
C TRP A 55 -3.54 9.75 13.65
N ASP A 56 -4.30 10.49 14.45
CA ASP A 56 -5.20 9.92 15.47
C ASP A 56 -6.22 8.94 14.85
N MET A 57 -6.73 9.26 13.66
CA MET A 57 -7.63 8.38 12.92
C MET A 57 -6.88 7.15 12.37
N LEU A 58 -5.66 7.33 11.86
CA LEU A 58 -4.86 6.24 11.28
C LEU A 58 -4.29 5.28 12.35
N ALA A 59 -4.17 5.75 13.60
CA ALA A 59 -3.70 4.95 14.73
C ALA A 59 -4.81 4.18 15.44
N GLN A 60 -6.09 4.36 15.08
CA GLN A 60 -7.19 3.59 15.70
C GLN A 60 -6.97 2.08 15.52
N PRO A 61 -7.30 1.27 16.54
CA PRO A 61 -7.17 -0.18 16.46
C PRO A 61 -8.17 -0.80 15.48
N ASN A 62 -7.96 -2.07 15.14
CA ASN A 62 -8.86 -2.90 14.34
C ASN A 62 -9.23 -2.31 12.95
N GLN A 63 -8.26 -1.67 12.31
CA GLN A 63 -8.36 -1.20 10.94
C GLN A 63 -7.19 -1.68 10.10
N THR A 64 -7.38 -1.67 8.79
CA THR A 64 -6.28 -1.77 7.83
C THR A 64 -6.06 -0.40 7.20
N VAL A 65 -4.85 0.14 7.31
CA VAL A 65 -4.48 1.41 6.69
C VAL A 65 -3.64 1.13 5.45
N VAL A 66 -4.05 1.72 4.33
CA VAL A 66 -3.36 1.55 3.05
C VAL A 66 -2.85 2.90 2.56
N PHE A 67 -1.53 3.03 2.48
CA PHE A 67 -0.88 4.25 2.01
C PHE A 67 -0.48 4.12 0.53
N TYR A 68 -1.05 4.99 -0.29
CA TYR A 68 -0.61 5.27 -1.65
C TYR A 68 0.53 6.28 -1.62
N MET A 69 1.48 6.15 -2.55
CA MET A 69 2.60 7.11 -2.72
C MET A 69 3.40 7.33 -1.43
N GLY A 70 3.41 6.35 -0.51
CA GLY A 70 4.02 6.50 0.80
C GLY A 70 5.48 6.09 0.88
N LEU A 71 6.06 5.49 -0.16
CA LEU A 71 7.40 4.88 -0.08
C LEU A 71 8.51 5.86 0.36
N VAL A 72 8.58 7.04 -0.25
CA VAL A 72 9.55 8.08 0.14
C VAL A 72 9.28 8.59 1.57
N GLY A 73 8.00 8.62 1.97
CA GLY A 73 7.54 9.06 3.28
C GLY A 73 7.53 7.98 4.36
N LEU A 74 7.96 6.74 4.07
CA LEU A 74 7.82 5.61 4.99
C LEU A 74 8.45 5.87 6.38
N PRO A 75 9.65 6.49 6.51
CA PRO A 75 10.20 6.80 7.83
C PRO A 75 9.31 7.74 8.64
N VAL A 76 8.64 8.69 7.99
CA VAL A 76 7.68 9.59 8.64
C VAL A 76 6.43 8.81 9.03
N ILE A 77 5.87 7.99 8.12
CA ILE A 77 4.69 7.16 8.42
C ILE A 77 4.92 6.29 9.66
N CYS A 78 6.06 5.58 9.72
CA CYS A 78 6.38 4.72 10.87
C CYS A 78 6.49 5.55 12.15
N ARG A 79 7.24 6.66 12.12
CA ARG A 79 7.40 7.54 13.28
C ARG A 79 6.08 8.09 13.78
N GLU A 80 5.23 8.59 12.90
CA GLU A 80 3.95 9.21 13.29
C GLU A 80 2.98 8.15 13.82
N LEU A 81 2.89 6.96 13.23
CA LEU A 81 2.06 5.88 13.76
C LEU A 81 2.48 5.47 15.18
N LEU A 82 3.80 5.31 15.40
CA LEU A 82 4.35 5.00 16.73
C LEU A 82 4.05 6.13 17.73
N ALA A 83 4.24 7.38 17.32
CA ALA A 83 3.97 8.55 18.17
C ALA A 83 2.49 8.68 18.58
N HIS A 84 1.57 8.14 17.77
CA HIS A 84 0.13 8.13 18.03
C HIS A 84 -0.39 6.81 18.62
N GLY A 85 0.52 5.98 19.16
CA GLY A 85 0.17 4.83 19.99
C GLY A 85 0.00 3.51 19.27
N VAL A 86 0.36 3.42 17.98
CA VAL A 86 0.50 2.13 17.30
C VAL A 86 1.75 1.43 17.84
N THR A 87 1.66 0.13 18.11
CA THR A 87 2.77 -0.65 18.66
C THR A 87 3.83 -0.96 17.59
N GLY A 88 5.08 -1.08 18.01
CA GLY A 88 6.21 -1.36 17.11
C GLY A 88 6.18 -2.73 16.44
N ASP A 89 5.46 -3.69 17.03
CA ASP A 89 5.19 -5.01 16.48
C ASP A 89 4.05 -5.02 15.46
N MET A 90 3.35 -3.89 15.23
CA MET A 90 2.28 -3.79 14.25
C MET A 90 2.77 -4.22 12.86
N PRO A 91 2.12 -5.23 12.24
CA PRO A 91 2.52 -5.73 10.94
C PRO A 91 2.34 -4.70 9.83
N ILE A 92 3.31 -4.68 8.91
CA ILE A 92 3.35 -3.80 7.74
C ILE A 92 3.89 -4.56 6.54
N ALA A 93 3.31 -4.27 5.36
CA ALA A 93 3.77 -4.80 4.09
C ALA A 93 3.99 -3.68 3.06
N LEU A 94 5.02 -3.86 2.22
CA LEU A 94 5.26 -3.09 1.01
C LEU A 94 5.04 -4.00 -0.20
N ILE A 95 4.16 -3.59 -1.10
CA ILE A 95 3.85 -4.31 -2.32
C ILE A 95 4.30 -3.46 -3.50
N GLN A 96 5.45 -3.81 -4.07
CA GLN A 96 6.02 -3.17 -5.24
C GLN A 96 5.44 -3.81 -6.51
N GLN A 97 5.04 -2.99 -7.48
CA GLN A 97 4.53 -3.41 -8.80
C GLN A 97 3.51 -4.55 -8.71
N GLY A 98 2.53 -4.39 -7.81
CA GLY A 98 1.49 -5.40 -7.57
C GLY A 98 0.76 -5.83 -8.84
N THR A 99 0.34 -7.09 -8.87
CA THR A 99 -0.31 -7.77 -10.01
C THR A 99 0.53 -7.91 -11.27
N THR A 100 1.82 -7.57 -11.24
CA THR A 100 2.72 -7.71 -12.40
C THR A 100 3.71 -8.86 -12.19
N HIS A 101 4.39 -9.26 -13.27
CA HIS A 101 5.50 -10.22 -13.23
C HIS A 101 6.72 -9.71 -12.43
N MET A 102 6.76 -8.41 -12.10
CA MET A 102 7.80 -7.76 -11.30
C MET A 102 7.34 -7.53 -9.84
N GLN A 103 6.22 -8.14 -9.43
CA GLN A 103 5.69 -7.98 -8.08
C GLN A 103 6.73 -8.46 -7.05
N ARG A 104 7.02 -7.61 -6.06
CA ARG A 104 7.79 -7.96 -4.86
C ARG A 104 6.99 -7.58 -3.64
N VAL A 105 6.93 -8.49 -2.66
CA VAL A 105 6.26 -8.26 -1.38
C VAL A 105 7.32 -8.30 -0.30
N PHE A 106 7.34 -7.25 0.53
CA PHE A 106 8.20 -7.16 1.71
C PHE A 106 7.30 -7.04 2.93
N THR A 107 7.49 -7.90 3.92
CA THR A 107 6.75 -7.89 5.18
C THR A 107 7.68 -7.60 6.33
N GLY A 108 7.13 -7.05 7.41
CA GLY A 108 7.85 -6.74 8.64
C GLY A 108 6.91 -6.15 9.67
N THR A 109 7.48 -5.45 10.64
CA THR A 109 6.76 -4.67 11.64
C THR A 109 7.20 -3.20 11.55
N LEU A 110 6.47 -2.30 12.20
CA LEU A 110 6.87 -0.88 12.23
C LEU A 110 8.29 -0.67 12.76
N ASP A 111 8.75 -1.52 13.69
CA ASP A 111 10.11 -1.45 14.24
C ASP A 111 11.22 -1.84 13.26
N ASN A 112 10.98 -2.78 12.34
CA ASN A 112 12.04 -3.37 11.51
C ASN A 112 11.92 -3.11 10.01
N ILE A 113 10.79 -2.55 9.55
CA ILE A 113 10.54 -2.42 8.11
C ILE A 113 11.53 -1.49 7.41
N LEU A 114 12.04 -0.47 8.12
CA LEU A 114 13.03 0.45 7.56
C LEU A 114 14.36 -0.25 7.24
N GLU A 115 14.77 -1.23 8.05
CA GLU A 115 15.96 -2.05 7.78
C GLU A 115 15.77 -2.89 6.50
N THR A 116 14.56 -3.41 6.30
CA THR A 116 14.20 -4.14 5.07
C THR A 116 14.25 -3.22 3.86
N VAL A 117 13.77 -1.97 3.97
CA VAL A 117 13.86 -1.00 2.88
C VAL A 117 15.30 -0.61 2.56
N GLU A 118 16.15 -0.44 3.57
CA GLU A 118 17.56 -0.11 3.36
C GLU A 118 18.30 -1.22 2.61
N ARG A 119 18.04 -2.47 2.98
CA ARG A 119 18.62 -3.67 2.35
C ARG A 119 18.09 -3.90 0.94
N GLU A 120 16.77 -3.89 0.77
CA GLU A 120 16.11 -4.36 -0.46
C GLU A 120 15.89 -3.26 -1.51
N ARG A 121 15.95 -1.99 -1.08
CA ARG A 121 15.77 -0.79 -1.90
C ARG A 121 14.56 -0.87 -2.85
N PRO A 122 13.34 -1.08 -2.31
CA PRO A 122 12.13 -1.07 -3.13
C PRO A 122 11.98 0.25 -3.89
N LYS A 123 11.35 0.17 -5.06
CA LYS A 123 11.14 1.30 -5.97
C LYS A 123 9.66 1.55 -6.20
N PRO A 124 9.27 2.80 -6.53
CA PRO A 124 7.92 3.06 -7.02
C PRO A 124 7.61 2.26 -8.30
N PRO A 125 6.32 1.94 -8.56
CA PRO A 125 5.18 2.11 -7.67
C PRO A 125 5.17 1.05 -6.55
N THR A 126 4.96 1.50 -5.31
CA THR A 126 4.85 0.63 -4.12
C THR A 126 3.67 1.08 -3.26
N LEU A 127 2.82 0.14 -2.88
CA LEU A 127 1.73 0.32 -1.93
C LEU A 127 2.18 -0.14 -0.54
N ILE A 128 1.75 0.56 0.51
CA ILE A 128 2.01 0.15 1.89
C ILE A 128 0.68 -0.26 2.53
N ILE A 129 0.66 -1.39 3.22
CA ILE A 129 -0.47 -1.87 4.02
C ILE A 129 -0.01 -2.04 5.46
N VAL A 130 -0.70 -1.42 6.42
CA VAL A 130 -0.46 -1.54 7.86
C VAL A 130 -1.69 -2.16 8.51
N GLY A 131 -1.47 -3.19 9.34
CA GLY A 131 -2.52 -3.86 10.10
C GLY A 131 -2.31 -5.37 10.21
N HIS A 132 -2.95 -6.00 11.20
CA HIS A 132 -2.83 -7.44 11.48
C HIS A 132 -3.22 -8.36 10.32
N VAL A 133 -3.95 -7.86 9.31
CA VAL A 133 -4.23 -8.61 8.08
C VAL A 133 -2.96 -9.04 7.32
N VAL A 134 -1.83 -8.36 7.52
CA VAL A 134 -0.53 -8.73 6.94
C VAL A 134 -0.03 -10.07 7.46
N GLU A 135 -0.43 -10.50 8.66
CA GLU A 135 -0.07 -11.83 9.20
C GLU A 135 -0.63 -12.99 8.37
N LEU A 136 -1.66 -12.74 7.55
CA LEU A 136 -2.25 -13.73 6.66
C LEU A 136 -1.45 -13.94 5.37
N GLN A 137 -0.50 -13.06 5.07
CA GLN A 137 0.27 -13.06 3.82
C GLN A 137 0.88 -14.43 3.52
N GLU A 138 1.62 -15.01 4.47
CA GLU A 138 2.31 -16.29 4.29
C GLU A 138 1.32 -17.45 4.01
N LYS A 139 0.12 -17.40 4.60
CA LYS A 139 -0.90 -18.44 4.46
C LYS A 139 -1.72 -18.32 3.17
N LEU A 140 -1.88 -17.10 2.66
CA LEU A 140 -2.79 -16.78 1.55
C LEU A 140 -2.06 -16.36 0.27
N ALA A 141 -0.72 -16.29 0.28
CA ALA A 141 0.10 -15.99 -0.88
C ALA A 141 -0.03 -17.07 -1.95
N TRP A 142 -1.00 -16.89 -2.85
CA TRP A 142 -1.30 -17.82 -3.94
C TRP A 142 -0.61 -17.43 -5.26
N PHE A 143 -0.25 -16.16 -5.41
CA PHE A 143 0.28 -15.63 -6.67
C PHE A 143 1.80 -15.66 -6.65
N GLU A 144 2.35 -16.46 -7.55
CA GLU A 144 3.77 -16.44 -7.91
C GLU A 144 3.93 -15.65 -9.19
N ALA A 145 4.71 -14.57 -9.13
CA ALA A 145 4.96 -13.74 -10.30
C ALA A 145 5.70 -14.56 -11.37
N PRO A 146 5.19 -14.65 -12.61
CA PRO A 146 5.88 -15.38 -13.67
C PRO A 146 7.22 -14.72 -13.99
N PRO A 147 8.23 -15.47 -14.48
CA PRO A 147 9.55 -14.92 -14.77
C PRO A 147 9.53 -13.88 -15.90
N HIS A 148 8.53 -13.94 -16.77
CA HIS A 148 8.36 -13.03 -17.91
C HIS A 148 6.91 -12.58 -18.04
N SER A 149 6.73 -11.41 -18.65
CA SER A 149 5.40 -10.93 -19.04
C SER A 149 4.94 -11.62 -20.31
N GLU A 150 3.79 -12.29 -20.26
CA GLU A 150 3.15 -12.85 -21.46
C GLU A 150 2.25 -11.83 -22.18
N GLN A 151 1.95 -10.68 -21.56
CA GLN A 151 1.06 -9.63 -22.11
C GLN A 151 1.56 -8.21 -21.74
N GLY A 152 1.76 -7.37 -22.75
CA GLY A 152 2.62 -6.18 -22.77
C GLY A 152 2.23 -4.93 -21.96
N ALA A 153 1.91 -5.04 -20.67
CA ALA A 153 1.66 -3.90 -19.79
C ALA A 153 2.75 -3.65 -18.72
N THR A 154 3.97 -4.18 -18.93
CA THR A 154 5.00 -4.22 -17.88
C THR A 154 6.36 -3.70 -18.34
N SER A 155 6.38 -2.85 -19.38
CA SER A 155 7.60 -2.15 -19.76
C SER A 155 8.10 -1.33 -18.57
N PRO A 156 9.38 -1.42 -18.19
CA PRO A 156 9.95 -0.55 -17.16
C PRO A 156 9.68 0.90 -17.54
N VAL A 157 9.07 1.67 -16.64
CA VAL A 157 9.06 3.12 -16.74
C VAL A 157 10.37 3.58 -16.12
N ASP A 158 11.36 3.87 -16.96
CA ASP A 158 12.60 4.50 -16.50
C ASP A 158 12.24 5.91 -15.98
N PHE A 159 12.52 6.17 -14.70
CA PHE A 159 12.44 7.49 -14.07
C PHE A 159 13.83 8.09 -13.93
#